data_AF-A0A7J9PVK3-F1
#
_entry.id   AF-A0A7J9PVK3-F1
#
_cell.length_a   1.000
_cell.length_b   1.000
_cell.length_c   1.000
_cell.angle_alpha   90.00
_cell.angle_beta   90.00
_cell.angle_gamma   90.00
#
_symmetry.space_group_name_H-M   'P 1'
#
loop_
_entity.id
_entity.type
_entity.pdbx_description
1 polymer ?
#
loop_
_entity_poly.entity_id
_entity_poly.type
_entity_poly.pdbx_seq_one_letter_code
_entity_poly.pdbx_strand_id
1 'polypeptide(L)'
;GAFIRKKAHKISSGIEQRDAAIKAGAVGATTIICKKKKLVFPVANYSFETKEPVLAESLHSKFMPEDNDVIIIGSANSLKMAEEGALAAALELVKFKI
;
A
#
# COMPACT_ATOMS: atom_id res chain seq x y z
N GLY A 1 0.90 -3.22 -8.71
CA GLY A 1 0.47 -2.80 -7.36
C GLY A 1 -0.55 -3.78 -6.84
N ALA A 2 -0.70 -3.91 -5.53
CA ALA A 2 -1.63 -4.84 -4.88
C ALA A 2 -2.71 -4.08 -4.11
N PHE A 3 -3.94 -4.60 -4.12
CA PHE A 3 -5.08 -4.04 -3.39
C PHE A 3 -5.65 -5.09 -2.43
N ILE A 4 -5.75 -4.74 -1.15
CA ILE A 4 -6.11 -5.67 -0.09
C ILE A 4 -7.27 -5.09 0.71
N ARG A 5 -8.37 -5.83 0.77
CA ARG A 5 -9.59 -5.38 1.44
C ARG A 5 -9.56 -5.62 2.94
N LYS A 6 -10.05 -4.66 3.71
CA LYS A 6 -10.27 -4.75 5.18
C LYS A 6 -9.04 -5.23 5.98
N LYS A 7 -7.84 -4.76 5.64
CA LYS A 7 -6.58 -5.11 6.34
C LYS A 7 -5.78 -3.92 6.88
N ALA A 8 -6.26 -2.68 6.75
CA ALA A 8 -5.52 -1.51 7.23
C ALA A 8 -5.23 -1.56 8.74
N HIS A 9 -6.11 -2.16 9.55
CA HIS A 9 -5.88 -2.38 10.98
C HIS A 9 -4.66 -3.25 11.33
N LYS A 10 -4.11 -4.00 10.37
CA LYS A 10 -2.87 -4.78 10.55
C LYS A 10 -1.61 -3.97 10.23
N ILE A 11 -1.77 -2.77 9.66
CA ILE A 11 -0.65 -1.92 9.26
C ILE A 11 -0.36 -0.95 10.40
N SER A 12 0.84 -1.09 10.96
CA SER A 12 1.43 -0.17 11.92
C SER A 12 2.03 1.03 11.18
N SER A 13 3.08 0.76 10.38
CA SER A 13 3.93 1.80 9.81
C SER A 13 4.06 1.75 8.29
N GLY A 14 3.85 0.56 7.69
CA GLY A 14 4.17 0.31 6.29
C GLY A 14 5.63 -0.10 6.06
N ILE A 15 6.48 -0.05 7.10
CA ILE A 15 7.90 -0.45 7.02
C ILE A 15 7.99 -1.96 6.78
N GLU A 16 7.15 -2.75 7.44
CA GLU A 16 7.10 -4.21 7.28
C GLU A 16 6.83 -4.60 5.82
N GLN A 17 5.92 -3.89 5.16
CA GLN A 17 5.60 -4.08 3.75
C GLN A 17 6.75 -3.63 2.83
N ARG A 18 7.40 -2.49 3.13
CA ARG A 18 8.57 -2.03 2.39
C ARG A 18 9.71 -3.06 2.47
N ASP A 19 10.00 -3.55 3.66
CA ASP A 19 11.09 -4.50 3.89
C ASP A 19 10.79 -5.86 3.23
N ALA A 20 9.53 -6.30 3.23
CA ALA A 20 9.10 -7.49 2.49
C ALA A 20 9.29 -7.33 0.98
N ALA A 21 8.97 -6.16 0.42
CA ALA A 21 9.20 -5.87 -1.00
C ALA A 21 10.70 -5.87 -1.35
N ILE A 22 11.54 -5.26 -0.49
CA ILE A 22 13.00 -5.25 -0.67
C ILE A 22 13.56 -6.67 -0.68
N LYS A 23 13.13 -7.52 0.26
CA LYS A 23 13.54 -8.94 0.32
C LYS A 23 13.14 -9.73 -0.93
N ALA A 24 12.08 -9.32 -1.63
CA ALA A 24 11.64 -9.92 -2.88
C ALA A 24 12.37 -9.35 -4.12
N GLY A 25 13.36 -8.48 -3.94
CA GLY A 25 14.16 -7.91 -5.03
C GLY A 25 13.66 -6.59 -5.60
N ALA A 26 12.64 -5.97 -5.00
CA ALA A 26 12.24 -4.61 -5.33
C ALA A 26 13.16 -3.58 -4.65
N VAL A 27 13.10 -2.32 -5.09
CA VAL A 27 13.76 -1.20 -4.40
C VAL A 27 12.96 -0.80 -3.14
N GLY A 28 11.65 -1.05 -3.14
CA GLY A 28 10.79 -0.84 -1.98
C GLY A 28 9.31 -1.01 -2.29
N ALA A 29 8.47 -0.59 -1.34
CA ALA A 29 7.04 -0.45 -1.53
C ALA A 29 6.48 0.73 -0.73
N THR A 30 5.42 1.33 -1.26
CA THR A 30 4.66 2.42 -0.68
C THR A 30 3.30 1.88 -0.28
N THR A 31 2.97 1.99 1.01
CA THR A 31 1.73 1.47 1.58
C THR A 31 0.78 2.63 1.89
N ILE A 32 -0.42 2.56 1.34
CA ILE A 32 -1.49 3.56 1.51
C ILE A 32 -2.70 2.86 2.13
N ILE A 33 -3.30 3.48 3.13
CA ILE A 33 -4.51 2.95 3.79
C ILE A 33 -5.69 3.89 3.54
N CYS A 34 -6.89 3.31 3.43
CA CYS A 34 -8.12 4.08 3.37
C CYS A 34 -8.75 4.18 4.76
N LYS A 35 -8.91 5.41 5.26
CA LYS A 35 -9.46 5.73 6.58
C LYS A 35 -10.42 6.91 6.46
N LYS A 36 -11.70 6.74 6.85
CA LYS A 36 -12.74 7.76 6.70
C LYS A 36 -12.87 8.27 5.25
N LYS A 37 -12.85 7.34 4.29
CA LYS A 37 -12.88 7.57 2.83
C LYS A 37 -11.71 8.40 2.30
N LYS A 38 -10.63 8.51 3.07
CA LYS A 38 -9.42 9.22 2.70
C LYS A 38 -8.24 8.27 2.61
N LEU A 39 -7.44 8.44 1.58
CA LEU A 39 -6.14 7.82 1.39
C LEU A 39 -5.13 8.54 2.27
N VAL A 40 -4.44 7.77 3.12
CA VAL A 40 -3.45 8.30 4.04
C VAL A 40 -2.23 7.39 4.13
N PHE A 41 -1.10 7.97 4.50
CA PHE A 41 0.05 7.19 4.96
C PHE A 41 -0.17 6.68 6.40
N PRO A 42 0.27 5.46 6.77
CA PRO A 42 -0.04 4.88 8.08
C PRO A 42 0.47 5.69 9.29
N VAL A 43 1.67 6.27 9.20
CA VAL A 43 2.32 7.00 10.33
C VAL A 43 2.25 8.52 10.17
N ALA A 44 2.21 9.00 8.93
CA ALA A 44 2.16 10.43 8.68
C ALA A 44 0.70 10.90 8.70
N ASN A 45 0.43 12.08 9.25
CA ASN A 45 -0.85 12.76 9.07
C ASN A 45 -0.97 13.36 7.65
N TYR A 46 -0.57 12.57 6.66
CA TYR A 46 -0.50 12.94 5.26
C TYR A 46 -1.73 12.37 4.56
N SER A 47 -2.64 13.25 4.15
CA SER A 47 -3.84 12.92 3.38
C SER A 47 -3.62 13.29 1.92
N PHE A 48 -3.76 12.31 1.04
CA PHE A 48 -3.57 12.50 -0.40
C PHE A 48 -4.62 13.44 -0.98
N GLU A 49 -5.84 13.46 -0.44
CA GLU A 49 -6.91 14.39 -0.88
C GLU A 49 -6.49 15.85 -0.74
N THR A 50 -5.70 16.15 0.29
CA THR A 50 -5.26 17.53 0.57
C THR A 50 -3.92 17.87 -0.06
N LYS A 51 -3.01 16.89 -0.18
CA LYS A 51 -1.63 17.11 -0.61
C LYS A 51 -1.42 16.81 -2.09
N GLU A 52 -2.10 15.80 -2.61
CA GLU A 52 -1.93 15.26 -3.97
C GLU A 52 -3.29 14.88 -4.59
N PRO A 53 -4.20 15.85 -4.81
CA PRO A 53 -5.59 15.57 -5.17
C PRO A 53 -5.73 14.79 -6.48
N VAL A 54 -4.87 15.05 -7.47
CA VAL A 54 -4.87 14.33 -8.76
C VAL A 54 -4.50 12.85 -8.58
N LEU A 55 -3.51 12.56 -7.72
CA LEU A 55 -3.13 11.19 -7.41
C LEU A 55 -4.23 10.48 -6.61
N ALA A 56 -4.87 11.18 -5.67
CA ALA A 56 -6.00 10.65 -4.92
C ALA A 56 -7.15 10.24 -5.86
N GLU A 57 -7.53 11.11 -6.79
CA GLU A 57 -8.57 10.81 -7.80
C GLU A 57 -8.20 9.61 -8.68
N SER A 58 -6.93 9.53 -9.12
CA SER A 58 -6.44 8.37 -9.89
C SER A 58 -6.53 7.06 -9.10
N LEU A 59 -6.22 7.09 -7.81
CA LEU A 59 -6.32 5.92 -6.94
C LEU A 59 -7.78 5.55 -6.63
N HIS A 60 -8.66 6.53 -6.42
CA HIS A 60 -10.09 6.29 -6.22
C HIS A 60 -10.76 5.69 -7.45
N SER A 61 -10.47 6.21 -8.64
CA SER A 61 -11.02 5.68 -9.90
C SER A 61 -10.54 4.26 -10.21
N LYS A 62 -9.27 3.95 -9.92
CA LYS A 62 -8.69 2.62 -10.19
C LYS A 62 -9.10 1.55 -9.18
N PHE A 63 -9.13 1.89 -7.90
CA PHE A 63 -9.27 0.90 -6.83
C PHE A 63 -10.60 0.95 -6.09
N MET A 64 -11.35 2.06 -6.20
CA MET A 64 -12.60 2.29 -5.46
C MET A 64 -12.50 1.89 -3.97
N PRO A 65 -11.48 2.38 -3.24
CA PRO A 65 -11.13 1.88 -1.92
C PRO A 65 -12.16 2.28 -0.86
N GLU A 66 -12.49 1.34 0.02
CA GLU A 66 -13.34 1.58 1.20
C GLU A 66 -12.52 1.69 2.48
N ASP A 67 -13.14 2.18 3.55
CA ASP A 67 -12.54 2.18 4.87
C ASP A 67 -11.98 0.80 5.23
N ASN A 68 -10.75 0.83 5.77
CA ASN A 68 -9.94 -0.32 6.16
C ASN A 68 -9.29 -1.08 4.98
N ASP A 69 -9.41 -0.60 3.75
CA ASP A 69 -8.68 -1.15 2.60
C ASP A 69 -7.25 -0.61 2.51
N VAL A 70 -6.39 -1.33 1.78
CA VAL A 70 -4.97 -1.05 1.63
C VAL A 70 -4.58 -1.11 0.16
N ILE A 71 -3.82 -0.12 -0.29
CA ILE A 71 -3.16 -0.10 -1.60
C ILE A 71 -1.65 -0.18 -1.37
N ILE A 72 -0.99 -1.11 -2.04
CA ILE A 72 0.48 -1.26 -2.00
C ILE A 72 1.03 -1.06 -3.41
N ILE A 73 1.95 -0.10 -3.54
CA ILE A 73 2.64 0.21 -4.79
C ILE A 73 4.10 -0.21 -4.61
N GLY A 74 4.54 -1.24 -5.34
CA GLY A 74 5.94 -1.63 -5.37
C GLY A 74 6.75 -0.72 -6.28
N SER A 75 8.01 -0.49 -5.92
CA SER A 75 8.94 0.37 -6.64
C SER A 75 10.19 -0.45 -6.99
N ALA A 76 10.56 -0.50 -8.27
CA ALA A 76 11.75 -1.21 -8.73
C ALA A 76 12.23 -0.70 -10.09
N ASN A 77 13.38 -1.19 -10.54
CA ASN A 77 13.98 -0.85 -11.84
C ASN A 77 13.29 -1.52 -13.04
N SER A 78 12.36 -2.45 -12.79
CA SER A 78 11.53 -3.07 -13.82
C SER A 78 10.11 -3.26 -13.31
N LEU A 79 9.14 -3.27 -14.23
CA LEU A 79 7.73 -3.49 -13.89
C LEU A 79 7.52 -4.82 -13.16
N LYS A 80 8.15 -5.89 -13.67
CA LYS A 80 8.07 -7.23 -13.07
C LYS A 80 8.52 -7.24 -11.61
N MET A 81 9.68 -6.67 -11.33
CA MET A 81 10.19 -6.60 -9.95
C MET A 81 9.31 -5.71 -9.05
N ALA A 82 8.73 -4.64 -9.59
CA ALA A 82 7.81 -3.79 -8.84
C ALA A 82 6.51 -4.55 -8.49
N GLU A 83 6.00 -5.37 -9.40
CA GLU A 83 4.85 -6.24 -9.17
C GLU A 83 5.14 -7.33 -8.14
N GLU A 84 6.27 -8.03 -8.28
CA GLU A 84 6.73 -9.05 -7.33
C GLU A 84 6.92 -8.45 -5.92
N GLY A 85 7.53 -7.27 -5.81
CA GLY A 85 7.66 -6.54 -4.55
C GLY A 85 6.32 -6.17 -3.92
N ALA A 86 5.37 -5.65 -4.72
CA ALA A 86 4.03 -5.34 -4.24
C ALA A 86 3.28 -6.59 -3.74
N LEU A 87 3.44 -7.72 -4.44
CA LEU A 87 2.85 -8.99 -4.02
C LEU A 87 3.48 -9.52 -2.74
N ALA A 88 4.80 -9.46 -2.61
CA ALA A 88 5.50 -9.90 -1.39
C ALA A 88 5.06 -9.09 -0.16
N ALA A 89 4.92 -7.78 -0.31
CA ALA A 89 4.36 -6.89 0.71
C ALA A 89 2.90 -7.24 1.06
N ALA A 90 2.06 -7.50 0.07
CA ALA A 90 0.68 -7.92 0.29
C ALA A 90 0.60 -9.27 1.02
N LEU A 91 1.45 -10.23 0.63
CA LEU A 91 1.55 -11.54 1.26
C LEU A 91 1.97 -11.43 2.72
N GLU A 92 2.94 -10.58 3.03
CA GLU A 92 3.34 -10.29 4.41
C GLU A 92 2.15 -9.83 5.26
N LEU A 93 1.32 -8.92 4.73
CA LEU A 93 0.13 -8.40 5.42
C LEU A 93 -0.96 -9.46 5.67
N VAL A 94 -1.15 -10.41 4.75
CA VAL A 94 -2.21 -11.42 4.86
C VAL A 94 -1.79 -12.69 5.57
N LYS A 95 -0.49 -12.92 5.80
CA LYS A 95 0.00 -14.07 6.58
C LYS A 95 -0.70 -14.14 7.94
N PHE A 96 -1.10 -15.35 8.32
CA PHE A 96 -1.56 -15.64 9.68
C PHE A 96 -0.32 -15.67 10.59
N LYS A 97 -0.30 -14.84 11.63
CA LYS A 97 0.55 -15.09 12.78
C LYS A 97 -0.13 -16.22 13.55
N ILE A 98 0.47 -17.41 13.49
CA ILE A 98 0.11 -18.57 14.32
C ILE A 98 0.58 -18.26 15.75
#